data_AF-A0A6J1QRZ3-F1
#
_entry.id   AF-A0A6J1QRZ3-F1
#
_cell.length_a   1.000
_cell.length_b   1.000
_cell.length_c   1.000
_cell.angle_alpha   90.00
_cell.angle_beta   90.00
_cell.angle_gamma   90.00
#
_symmetry.space_group_name_H-M   'P 1'
#
loop_
_entity.id
_entity.type
_entity.pdbx_description
1 polymer ?
#
loop_
_entity_poly.entity_id
_entity_poly.type
_entity_poly.pdbx_seq_one_letter_code
_entity_poly.pdbx_strand_id
1 'polypeptide(L)'
;MTNIIHSWGMEDSVESNIIKILEENAITDANLPELTPELIKEMIPQIGIRMEFLKKWTTEFKTEKMPHVSDSSTEVSEARSEMAENLSQSSSEDAYNLKRHNTFAGKLTYALRTKTINVKEILCTNIQGKAIVKSYQKHKSLSRQSRMLIVDIILTELLNETIQ
;
A
#
# COMPACT_ATOMS: atom_id res chain seq x y z
N MET A 1 -24.50 -16.26 -8.45
CA MET A 1 -23.42 -16.56 -7.49
C MET A 1 -22.12 -16.27 -8.21
N THR A 2 -21.23 -15.52 -7.57
CA THR A 2 -20.06 -14.91 -8.19
C THR A 2 -19.01 -15.95 -8.59
N ASN A 3 -19.26 -16.67 -9.69
CA ASN A 3 -18.41 -17.77 -10.17
C ASN A 3 -16.99 -17.29 -10.48
N ILE A 4 -16.85 -16.03 -10.84
CA ILE A 4 -15.56 -15.38 -11.09
C ILE A 4 -14.71 -15.38 -9.80
N ILE A 5 -15.31 -15.08 -8.65
CA ILE A 5 -14.59 -14.99 -7.37
C ILE A 5 -14.00 -16.34 -6.97
N HIS A 6 -14.74 -17.44 -7.16
CA HIS A 6 -14.22 -18.79 -6.91
C HIS A 6 -12.99 -19.13 -7.76
N SER A 7 -12.89 -18.57 -8.98
CA SER A 7 -11.74 -18.81 -9.86
C SER A 7 -10.45 -18.11 -9.41
N TRP A 8 -10.54 -17.17 -8.47
CA TRP A 8 -9.39 -16.39 -7.99
C TRP A 8 -8.49 -17.17 -7.04
N GLY A 9 -8.93 -18.31 -6.50
CA GLY A 9 -8.14 -19.17 -5.63
C GLY A 9 -7.69 -18.45 -4.35
N MET A 10 -8.62 -17.75 -3.69
CA MET A 10 -8.37 -17.10 -2.40
C MET A 10 -8.52 -18.12 -1.26
N GLU A 11 -8.10 -17.76 -0.05
CA GLU A 11 -8.38 -18.60 1.11
C GLU A 11 -9.90 -18.71 1.32
N ASP A 12 -10.43 -19.91 1.55
CA ASP A 12 -11.88 -20.19 1.69
C ASP A 12 -12.58 -19.22 2.66
N SER A 13 -11.90 -18.87 3.75
CA SER A 13 -12.40 -17.94 4.77
C SER A 13 -12.54 -16.50 4.24
N VAL A 14 -11.61 -16.05 3.42
CA VAL A 14 -11.61 -14.73 2.80
C VAL A 14 -12.61 -14.70 1.65
N GLU A 15 -12.61 -15.74 0.82
CA GLU A 15 -13.53 -15.91 -0.31
C GLU A 15 -14.99 -15.89 0.15
N SER A 16 -15.35 -16.70 1.15
CA SER A 16 -16.71 -16.76 1.68
C SER A 16 -17.18 -15.40 2.22
N ASN A 17 -16.28 -14.66 2.88
CA ASN A 17 -16.58 -13.31 3.37
C ASN A 17 -16.81 -12.32 2.22
N ILE A 18 -15.96 -12.36 1.18
CA ILE A 18 -16.12 -11.51 0.00
C ILE A 18 -17.44 -11.80 -0.70
N ILE A 19 -17.74 -13.07 -0.98
CA ILE A 19 -18.98 -13.47 -1.66
C ILE A 19 -20.19 -12.96 -0.88
N LYS A 20 -20.20 -13.16 0.44
CA LYS A 20 -21.28 -12.66 1.30
C LYS A 20 -21.44 -11.13 1.20
N ILE A 21 -20.34 -10.37 1.25
CA ILE A 21 -20.38 -8.90 1.11
C ILE A 21 -20.92 -8.50 -0.26
N LEU A 22 -20.49 -9.15 -1.34
CA LEU A 22 -20.95 -8.86 -2.70
C LEU A 22 -22.45 -9.15 -2.84
N GLU A 23 -22.94 -10.27 -2.29
CA GLU A 23 -24.36 -10.63 -2.29
C GLU A 23 -25.21 -9.64 -1.49
N GLU A 24 -24.76 -9.23 -0.30
CA GLU A 24 -25.44 -8.23 0.53
C GLU A 24 -25.55 -6.86 -0.16
N ASN A 25 -24.61 -6.55 -1.07
CA ASN A 25 -24.60 -5.32 -1.86
C ASN A 25 -25.16 -5.49 -3.28
N ALA A 26 -25.79 -6.63 -3.59
CA ALA A 26 -26.35 -6.95 -4.91
C ALA A 26 -25.34 -6.83 -6.07
N ILE A 27 -24.06 -7.12 -5.79
CA ILE A 27 -23.02 -7.22 -6.81
C ILE A 27 -23.06 -8.62 -7.43
N THR A 28 -23.07 -8.64 -8.75
CA THR A 28 -23.13 -9.82 -9.62
C THR A 28 -21.88 -9.87 -10.49
N ASP A 29 -21.63 -11.01 -11.14
CA ASP A 29 -20.50 -11.13 -12.08
C ASP A 29 -20.53 -10.08 -13.21
N ALA A 30 -21.72 -9.58 -13.57
CA ALA A 30 -21.89 -8.61 -14.65
C ALA A 30 -21.44 -7.19 -14.28
N ASN A 31 -21.67 -6.76 -13.03
CA ASN A 31 -21.31 -5.41 -12.56
C ASN A 31 -20.04 -5.39 -11.68
N LEU A 32 -19.49 -6.56 -11.36
CA LEU A 32 -18.19 -6.70 -10.67
C LEU A 32 -17.05 -5.90 -11.35
N PRO A 33 -16.94 -5.84 -12.69
CA PRO A 33 -15.90 -5.04 -13.35
C PRO A 33 -16.10 -3.52 -13.21
N GLU A 34 -17.33 -3.07 -12.98
CA GLU A 34 -17.71 -1.65 -12.92
C GLU A 34 -17.41 -1.01 -11.56
N LEU A 35 -16.97 -1.80 -10.57
CA LEU A 35 -16.66 -1.30 -9.24
C LEU A 35 -15.55 -0.24 -9.28
N THR A 36 -15.65 0.74 -8.39
CA THR A 36 -14.58 1.71 -8.15
C THR A 36 -13.81 1.35 -6.87
N PRO A 37 -12.52 1.73 -6.75
CA PRO A 37 -11.76 1.51 -5.52
C PRO A 37 -12.43 2.12 -4.29
N GLU A 38 -13.12 3.24 -4.45
CA GLU A 38 -13.89 3.93 -3.41
C GLU A 38 -15.08 3.08 -2.93
N LEU A 39 -15.84 2.52 -3.88
CA LEU A 39 -16.98 1.66 -3.57
C LEU A 39 -16.53 0.35 -2.92
N ILE A 40 -15.44 -0.25 -3.42
CA ILE A 40 -14.83 -1.44 -2.81
C ILE A 40 -14.38 -1.14 -1.38
N LYS A 41 -13.83 0.06 -1.13
CA LYS A 41 -13.42 0.49 0.21
C LYS A 41 -14.60 0.67 1.16
N GLU A 42 -15.74 1.14 0.67
CA GLU A 42 -16.96 1.26 1.44
C GLU A 42 -17.56 -0.11 1.78
N MET A 43 -17.65 -1.00 0.80
CA MET A 43 -18.21 -2.34 0.97
C MET A 43 -17.33 -3.27 1.81
N ILE A 44 -16.01 -3.20 1.61
CA ILE A 44 -15.02 -4.05 2.29
C ILE A 44 -14.15 -3.17 3.20
N PRO A 45 -14.63 -2.80 4.41
CA PRO A 45 -13.89 -1.90 5.30
C PRO A 45 -12.64 -2.56 5.90
N GLN A 46 -12.63 -3.90 6.03
CA GLN A 46 -11.50 -4.63 6.58
C GLN A 46 -10.32 -4.64 5.60
N ILE A 47 -9.23 -3.99 6.00
CA ILE A 47 -8.06 -3.74 5.14
C ILE A 47 -7.44 -5.02 4.56
N GLY A 48 -7.32 -6.08 5.36
CA GLY A 48 -6.72 -7.34 4.91
C GLY A 48 -7.52 -7.99 3.79
N ILE A 49 -8.81 -8.22 4.02
CA ILE A 49 -9.74 -8.77 3.03
C ILE A 49 -9.81 -7.87 1.79
N ARG A 50 -9.90 -6.56 1.98
CA ARG A 50 -9.93 -5.60 0.88
C ARG A 50 -8.68 -5.66 0.01
N MET A 51 -7.51 -5.82 0.62
CA MET A 51 -6.25 -5.91 -0.11
C MET A 51 -6.20 -7.17 -0.98
N GLU A 52 -6.65 -8.31 -0.45
CA GLU A 52 -6.72 -9.56 -1.24
C GLU A 52 -7.69 -9.44 -2.41
N PHE A 53 -8.88 -8.88 -2.16
CA PHE A 53 -9.86 -8.61 -3.19
C PHE A 53 -9.32 -7.68 -4.27
N LEU A 54 -8.78 -6.50 -3.87
CA LEU A 54 -8.28 -5.50 -4.80
C LEU A 54 -7.14 -6.02 -5.67
N LYS A 55 -6.25 -6.86 -5.12
CA LYS A 55 -5.19 -7.49 -5.92
C LYS A 55 -5.77 -8.29 -7.08
N LYS A 56 -6.68 -9.23 -6.77
CA LYS A 56 -7.30 -10.10 -7.78
C LYS A 56 -8.15 -9.31 -8.76
N TRP A 57 -9.01 -8.45 -8.25
CA TRP A 57 -9.89 -7.60 -9.04
C TRP A 57 -9.10 -6.70 -10.00
N THR A 58 -7.99 -6.12 -9.55
CA THR A 58 -7.14 -5.28 -10.41
C THR A 58 -6.45 -6.12 -11.48
N THR A 59 -5.86 -7.27 -11.12
CA THR A 59 -5.25 -8.18 -12.09
C THR A 59 -6.22 -8.64 -13.19
N GLU A 60 -7.47 -8.94 -12.83
CA GLU A 60 -8.48 -9.45 -13.77
C GLU A 60 -9.13 -8.37 -14.63
N PHE A 61 -9.36 -7.16 -14.08
CA PHE A 61 -10.17 -6.14 -14.75
C PHE A 61 -9.43 -4.84 -15.08
N LYS A 62 -8.23 -4.60 -14.53
CA LYS A 62 -7.50 -3.32 -14.69
C LYS A 62 -6.01 -3.54 -14.96
N THR A 63 -5.61 -3.30 -16.20
CA THR A 63 -4.20 -3.39 -16.63
C THR A 63 -3.37 -2.13 -16.32
N GLU A 64 -4.00 -1.06 -15.83
CA GLU A 64 -3.32 0.22 -15.53
C GLU A 64 -3.12 0.42 -14.02
N LYS A 65 -1.96 0.99 -13.65
CA LYS A 65 -1.62 1.30 -12.25
C LYS A 65 -2.70 2.16 -11.60
N MET A 66 -3.00 1.90 -10.32
CA MET A 66 -3.94 2.73 -9.58
C MET A 66 -3.45 4.19 -9.55
N PRO A 67 -4.34 5.16 -9.76
CA PRO A 67 -3.97 6.56 -9.70
C PRO A 67 -3.39 6.87 -8.32
N HIS A 68 -2.23 7.53 -8.30
CA HIS A 68 -1.68 8.03 -7.06
C HIS A 68 -2.68 9.01 -6.44
N VAL A 69 -2.95 8.83 -5.15
CA VAL A 69 -3.75 9.76 -4.35
C VAL A 69 -3.17 11.17 -4.52
N SER A 70 -3.82 11.99 -5.37
CA SER A 70 -3.41 13.34 -5.74
C SER A 70 -4.61 14.26 -5.61
N ASP A 71 -4.37 15.41 -4.99
CA ASP A 71 -5.37 16.36 -4.48
C ASP A 71 -6.35 16.88 -5.52
N SER A 72 -7.65 16.73 -5.26
CA SER A 72 -8.64 17.74 -5.65
C SER A 72 -8.69 18.79 -4.56
N SER A 73 -7.82 19.80 -4.66
CA SER A 73 -8.04 21.13 -4.09
C SER A 73 -6.89 22.08 -4.47
N THR A 74 -7.23 23.00 -5.36
CA THR A 74 -6.73 24.38 -5.47
C THR A 74 -5.22 24.59 -5.59
N GLU A 75 -4.80 24.82 -6.84
CA GLU A 75 -3.57 25.51 -7.19
C GLU A 75 -3.46 26.85 -6.45
N VAL A 76 -2.45 26.99 -5.60
CA VAL A 76 -1.82 28.29 -5.37
C VAL A 76 -0.31 28.09 -5.43
N SER A 77 0.25 28.72 -6.46
CA SER A 77 1.65 28.91 -6.77
C SER A 77 2.45 29.44 -5.58
N GLU A 78 3.69 28.96 -5.41
CA GLU A 78 4.81 29.85 -5.09
C GLU A 78 6.16 29.20 -5.41
N ALA A 79 7.05 30.03 -5.96
CA ALA A 79 8.27 29.66 -6.64
C ALA A 79 9.53 29.74 -5.76
N ARG A 80 10.45 28.80 -6.04
CA ARG A 80 11.94 28.92 -6.07
C ARG A 80 12.80 29.12 -4.79
N SER A 81 14.06 28.70 -4.99
CA SER A 81 15.29 28.81 -4.18
C SER A 81 15.45 27.72 -3.11
N GLU A 82 16.58 26.99 -2.98
CA GLU A 82 17.97 27.35 -3.26
C GLU A 82 18.88 26.09 -3.33
N MET A 83 20.10 26.26 -3.86
CA MET A 83 21.13 25.26 -4.14
C MET A 83 21.73 24.59 -2.90
N ALA A 84 22.23 23.35 -3.05
CA ALA A 84 23.34 22.83 -2.24
C ALA A 84 24.13 21.73 -2.97
N GLU A 85 25.41 21.99 -3.15
CA GLU A 85 26.45 21.11 -3.70
C GLU A 85 26.97 20.06 -2.70
N ASN A 86 27.41 18.94 -3.28
CA ASN A 86 28.60 18.11 -2.98
C ASN A 86 28.80 17.33 -1.64
N LEU A 87 28.87 16.01 -1.84
CA LEU A 87 29.86 15.00 -1.39
C LEU A 87 30.64 15.20 -0.07
N SER A 88 30.62 14.15 0.77
CA SER A 88 31.86 13.49 1.23
C SER A 88 31.64 12.07 1.76
N GLN A 89 32.54 11.19 1.32
CA GLN A 89 32.77 9.81 1.75
C GLN A 89 33.63 9.75 3.03
N SER A 90 33.53 8.64 3.78
CA SER A 90 34.61 7.98 4.59
C SER A 90 33.92 7.00 5.58
N SER A 91 33.98 5.66 5.49
CA SER A 91 35.09 4.68 5.59
C SER A 91 35.72 4.52 6.99
N SER A 92 35.48 3.36 7.63
CA SER A 92 36.41 2.44 8.33
C SER A 92 35.57 1.48 9.19
N GLU A 93 35.52 0.19 8.85
CA GLU A 93 36.40 -0.89 9.36
C GLU A 93 36.41 -0.98 10.89
N ASP A 94 35.74 -2.00 11.43
CA ASP A 94 36.42 -2.91 12.35
C ASP A 94 35.69 -4.25 12.50
N ALA A 95 36.51 -5.30 12.38
CA ALA A 95 36.14 -6.69 12.40
C ALA A 95 35.89 -7.19 13.83
N TYR A 96 34.73 -7.82 14.06
CA TYR A 96 34.59 -8.79 15.14
C TYR A 96 33.95 -10.08 14.61
N ASN A 97 34.79 -11.10 14.57
CA ASN A 97 34.45 -12.50 14.40
C ASN A 97 33.32 -12.91 15.38
N LEU A 98 32.21 -13.45 14.86
CA LEU A 98 31.30 -14.26 15.67
C LEU A 98 30.86 -15.54 14.96
N LYS A 99 31.48 -16.62 15.45
CA LYS A 99 31.17 -18.05 15.36
C LYS A 99 29.74 -18.45 14.94
N ARG A 100 29.72 -19.43 14.02
CA ARG A 100 28.71 -20.49 13.81
C ARG A 100 27.32 -20.03 13.37
N HIS A 101 27.13 -19.93 12.05
CA HIS A 101 25.80 -19.91 11.43
C HIS A 101 25.19 -21.31 11.42
N ASN A 102 24.46 -21.65 12.48
CA ASN A 102 23.28 -22.49 12.31
C ASN A 102 22.23 -21.59 11.66
N THR A 103 22.15 -21.61 10.34
CA THR A 103 21.13 -20.88 9.58
C THR A 103 19.76 -21.47 9.92
N PHE A 104 19.05 -20.81 10.85
CA PHE A 104 17.62 -20.97 11.04
C PHE A 104 16.97 -20.83 9.65
N ALA A 105 16.39 -21.92 9.13
CA ALA A 105 15.72 -21.92 7.82
C ALA A 105 14.63 -20.83 7.74
N GLY A 106 14.05 -20.46 8.88
CA GLY A 106 13.11 -19.35 8.98
C GLY A 106 13.74 -17.95 8.89
N LYS A 107 15.06 -17.77 8.85
CA LYS A 107 15.68 -16.43 8.74
C LYS A 107 15.53 -15.89 7.32
N LEU A 108 15.62 -16.76 6.31
CA LEU A 108 15.35 -16.42 4.92
C LEU A 108 13.85 -16.19 4.69
N THR A 109 12.99 -17.07 5.24
CA THR A 109 11.54 -16.91 5.15
C THR A 109 11.04 -15.68 5.90
N TYR A 110 11.62 -15.37 7.06
CA TYR A 110 11.38 -14.13 7.80
C TYR A 110 11.89 -12.94 7.01
N ALA A 111 13.13 -12.95 6.51
CA ALA A 111 13.69 -11.87 5.69
C ALA A 111 12.86 -11.58 4.42
N LEU A 112 12.39 -12.62 3.73
CA LEU A 112 11.51 -12.50 2.56
C LEU A 112 10.10 -11.99 2.95
N ARG A 113 9.58 -12.39 4.11
CA ARG A 113 8.33 -11.87 4.69
C ARG A 113 8.47 -10.45 5.25
N THR A 114 9.70 -10.04 5.58
CA THR A 114 10.06 -8.72 6.11
C THR A 114 10.82 -7.90 5.06
N LYS A 115 10.35 -7.84 3.81
CA LYS A 115 10.68 -6.68 2.97
C LYS A 115 10.23 -5.46 3.80
N THR A 116 11.18 -4.79 4.43
CA THR A 116 10.87 -3.76 5.42
C THR A 116 10.27 -2.59 4.68
N ILE A 117 8.96 -2.44 4.78
CA ILE A 117 8.23 -1.32 4.20
C ILE A 117 8.68 -0.05 4.93
N ASN A 118 9.43 0.79 4.23
CA ASN A 118 9.81 2.09 4.75
C ASN A 118 8.67 3.09 4.53
N VAL A 119 7.76 3.15 5.49
CA VAL A 119 6.58 4.04 5.43
C VAL A 119 6.98 5.49 5.16
N LYS A 120 8.08 5.98 5.74
CA LYS A 120 8.53 7.35 5.51
C LYS A 120 8.93 7.56 4.05
N GLU A 121 9.62 6.61 3.45
CA GLU A 121 10.04 6.66 2.05
C GLU A 121 8.84 6.66 1.11
N ILE A 122 7.86 5.76 1.33
CA ILE A 122 6.61 5.73 0.58
C ILE A 122 5.85 7.06 0.71
N LEU A 123 5.73 7.59 1.93
CA LEU A 123 5.07 8.89 2.12
C LEU A 123 5.85 10.03 1.44
N CYS A 124 7.17 9.92 1.35
CA CYS A 124 8.01 10.90 0.68
C CYS A 124 7.94 10.85 -0.86
N THR A 125 7.36 9.82 -1.49
CA THR A 125 7.08 9.84 -2.94
C THR A 125 5.80 10.62 -3.27
N ASN A 126 4.88 10.74 -2.32
CA ASN A 126 3.58 11.40 -2.49
C ASN A 126 3.55 12.84 -1.90
N ILE A 127 2.88 13.79 -2.55
CA ILE A 127 2.79 15.20 -2.10
C ILE A 127 2.08 15.31 -0.73
N GLN A 128 0.91 14.71 -0.60
CA GLN A 128 0.17 14.67 0.68
C GLN A 128 0.98 13.93 1.75
N GLY A 129 1.64 12.83 1.37
CA GLY A 129 2.54 12.09 2.25
C GLY A 129 3.68 12.96 2.80
N LYS A 130 4.34 13.76 1.95
CA LYS A 130 5.36 14.74 2.37
C LYS A 130 4.79 15.76 3.37
N ALA A 131 3.59 16.28 3.12
CA ALA A 131 2.93 17.22 4.02
C ALA A 131 2.66 16.60 5.40
N ILE A 132 2.21 15.35 5.43
CA ILE A 132 2.00 14.57 6.66
C ILE A 132 3.31 14.38 7.42
N VAL A 133 4.39 14.00 6.74
CA VAL A 133 5.72 13.83 7.36
C VAL A 133 6.21 15.13 7.99
N LYS A 134 6.09 16.26 7.27
CA LYS A 134 6.46 17.60 7.80
C LYS A 134 5.63 17.98 9.03
N SER A 135 4.31 17.77 8.96
CA SER A 135 3.40 18.06 10.08
C SER A 135 3.76 17.23 11.31
N TYR A 136 3.99 15.93 11.14
CA TYR A 136 4.40 15.05 12.23
C TYR A 136 5.76 15.44 12.83
N GLN A 137 6.73 15.82 12.01
CA GLN A 137 8.03 16.28 12.49
C GLN A 137 7.91 17.48 13.44
N LYS A 138 7.01 18.41 13.14
CA LYS A 138 6.74 19.62 13.92
C LYS A 138 5.91 19.35 15.18
N HIS A 139 4.83 18.58 15.06
CA HIS A 139 3.81 18.47 16.11
C HIS A 139 3.88 17.16 16.91
N LYS A 140 4.64 16.16 16.45
CA LYS A 140 4.76 14.81 17.05
C LYS A 140 3.43 14.08 17.25
N SER A 141 2.40 14.48 16.51
CA SER A 141 1.06 13.89 16.54
C SER A 141 0.45 13.86 15.15
N LEU A 142 -0.44 12.90 14.89
CA LEU A 142 -1.18 12.78 13.63
C LEU A 142 -2.68 12.85 13.88
N SER A 143 -3.39 13.61 13.03
CA SER A 143 -4.85 13.61 13.04
C SER A 143 -5.40 12.27 12.58
N ARG A 144 -6.68 11.98 12.88
CA ARG A 144 -7.36 10.80 12.33
C ARG A 144 -7.33 10.80 10.80
N GLN A 145 -7.59 11.94 10.17
CA GLN A 145 -7.58 12.07 8.71
C GLN A 145 -6.21 11.78 8.13
N SER A 146 -5.13 12.33 8.71
CA SER A 146 -3.77 12.04 8.26
C SER A 146 -3.41 10.56 8.42
N ARG A 147 -3.84 9.90 9.49
CA ARG A 147 -3.64 8.46 9.66
C ARG A 147 -4.37 7.64 8.60
N MET A 148 -5.60 8.02 8.23
CA MET A 148 -6.33 7.36 7.15
C MET A 148 -5.66 7.57 5.79
N LEU A 149 -5.19 8.79 5.51
CA LEU A 149 -4.46 9.08 4.26
C LEU A 149 -3.14 8.29 4.17
N ILE A 150 -2.41 8.12 5.28
CA ILE A 150 -1.22 7.24 5.30
C ILE A 150 -1.59 5.82 4.88
N VAL A 151 -2.68 5.28 5.44
CA VAL A 151 -3.15 3.93 5.08
C VAL A 151 -3.45 3.87 3.59
N ASP A 152 -4.22 4.81 3.05
CA ASP A 152 -4.58 4.82 1.63
C ASP A 152 -3.33 4.88 0.73
N ILE A 153 -2.38 5.78 1.02
CA ILE A 153 -1.11 5.89 0.26
C ILE A 153 -0.32 4.58 0.29
N ILE A 154 -0.18 3.94 1.46
CA ILE A 154 0.55 2.67 1.59
C ILE A 154 -0.15 1.57 0.79
N LEU A 155 -1.48 1.46 0.89
CA LEU A 155 -2.22 0.41 0.19
C LEU A 155 -2.11 0.57 -1.33
N THR A 156 -2.20 1.81 -1.84
CA THR A 156 -2.01 2.10 -3.28
C THR A 156 -0.62 1.68 -3.76
N GLU A 157 0.43 2.00 -3.00
CA GLU A 157 1.80 1.60 -3.37
C GLU A 157 1.95 0.08 -3.41
N LEU A 158 1.45 -0.63 -2.40
CA LEU A 158 1.51 -2.10 -2.35
C LEU A 158 0.72 -2.78 -3.47
N LEU A 159 -0.42 -2.20 -3.87
CA LEU A 159 -1.19 -2.68 -5.01
C LEU A 159 -0.42 -2.46 -6.32
N ASN A 160 0.19 -1.29 -6.49
CA ASN A 160 0.99 -0.97 -7.68
C ASN A 160 2.27 -1.81 -7.82
N GLU A 161 2.88 -2.25 -6.71
CA GLU A 161 3.97 -3.25 -6.73
C GLU A 161 3.49 -4.63 -7.21
N THR A 162 2.20 -4.95 -7.06
CA THR A 162 1.64 -6.28 -7.40
C THR A 162 1.22 -6.40 -8.88
N ILE A 163 1.08 -5.28 -9.60
CA ILE A 163 0.62 -5.23 -11.01
C ILE A 163 1.81 -5.25 -12.01
N GLN A 164 3.04 -5.52 -11.55
CA GLN A 164 4.22 -5.68 -12.41
C GLN A 164 4.35 -7.10 -12.96
#